data_AF-A0AAN8NB33-F1
#
_entry.id   AF-A0AAN8NB33-F1
#
_cell.length_a   1.000
_cell.length_b   1.000
_cell.length_c   1.000
_cell.angle_alpha   90.00
_cell.angle_beta   90.00
_cell.angle_gamma   90.00
#
_symmetry.space_group_name_H-M   'P 1'
#
loop_
_entity.id
_entity.type
_entity.pdbx_description
1 polymer ?
#
loop_
_entity_poly.entity_id
_entity_poly.type
_entity_poly.pdbx_seq_one_letter_code
_entity_poly.pdbx_strand_id
1 'polypeptide(L)'
;MPCPESLDKHQWYPTVDIVFTCNYNRFDGDPAPTAGATKTDEVTGHESVIEQLKTKAAEGIKLLMIDLWLARHTPEKTYPIILSVLEAAKEEFADAASQVFCVGYCFGGKYVLKLASTAEITAGAVAHGTAVTLEDIKAVVKPVSFVCVEGDALFPDEIREDGRKYLQDNNLEHEMKVYGSVPHGFAVLGSYDDDLIQQAQKEANAQMLDWLISHET
;
A
#
# COMPACT_ATOMS: atom_id res chain seq x y z
N MET A 1 -1.91 11.98 25.60
CA MET A 1 -2.35 10.61 25.98
C MET A 1 -1.15 9.69 25.81
N PRO A 2 -0.91 8.74 26.72
CA PRO A 2 0.25 7.87 26.63
C PRO A 2 0.16 6.97 25.39
N CYS A 3 1.33 6.65 24.84
CA CYS A 3 1.52 5.72 23.73
C CYS A 3 0.78 4.40 24.02
N PRO A 4 0.01 3.82 23.07
CA PRO A 4 -0.53 2.49 23.26
C PRO A 4 0.65 1.51 23.33
N GLU A 5 0.91 1.01 24.54
CA GLU A 5 1.61 -0.25 24.73
C GLU A 5 0.87 -1.35 23.94
N SER A 6 1.64 -2.27 23.37
CA SER A 6 1.24 -3.42 22.53
C SER A 6 1.07 -3.14 21.02
N LEU A 7 2.19 -2.84 20.37
CA LEU A 7 2.49 -3.60 19.15
C LEU A 7 2.83 -5.02 19.61
N ASP A 8 1.96 -5.98 19.32
CA ASP A 8 2.16 -7.38 19.67
C ASP A 8 3.44 -7.89 19.01
N LYS A 9 4.43 -8.22 19.84
CA LYS A 9 5.77 -8.65 19.42
C LYS A 9 5.77 -10.09 18.88
N HIS A 10 4.63 -10.78 18.91
CA HIS A 10 4.55 -12.23 18.66
C HIS A 10 3.99 -12.64 17.30
N GLN A 11 3.72 -11.70 16.39
CA GLN A 11 3.30 -12.02 15.01
C GLN A 11 4.24 -11.43 13.95
N TRP A 12 5.54 -11.45 14.23
CA TRP A 12 6.58 -11.11 13.26
C TRP A 12 7.45 -12.35 13.06
N TYR A 13 7.58 -12.79 11.80
CA TYR A 13 8.47 -13.88 11.44
C TYR A 13 9.91 -13.48 11.82
N PRO A 14 10.71 -14.40 12.39
CA PRO A 14 12.04 -14.10 12.94
C PRO A 14 13.12 -13.74 11.89
N THR A 15 12.72 -13.45 10.65
CA THR A 15 13.54 -13.35 9.44
C THR A 15 13.23 -12.08 8.63
N VAL A 16 12.66 -11.05 9.26
CA VAL A 16 12.53 -9.74 8.59
C VAL A 16 12.94 -8.67 9.58
N ASP A 17 14.14 -8.13 9.38
CA ASP A 17 14.82 -7.21 10.29
C ASP A 17 13.95 -6.00 10.69
N ILE A 18 13.49 -5.19 9.72
CA ILE A 18 12.56 -4.07 9.96
C ILE A 18 11.58 -3.97 8.80
N VAL A 19 10.27 -4.10 9.07
CA VAL A 19 9.19 -3.81 8.11
C VAL A 19 8.54 -2.48 8.45
N PHE A 20 8.80 -1.46 7.65
CA PHE A 20 8.10 -0.19 7.79
C PHE A 20 6.76 -0.22 7.05
N THR A 21 5.65 0.00 7.76
CA THR A 21 4.33 0.17 7.16
C THR A 21 3.94 1.64 7.15
N CYS A 22 3.85 2.23 5.97
CA CYS A 22 3.33 3.60 5.84
C CYS A 22 1.79 3.54 5.83
N ASN A 23 1.17 3.62 7.01
CA ASN A 23 -0.29 3.55 7.19
C ASN A 23 -0.90 4.92 7.54
N TYR A 24 -2.14 5.15 7.11
CA TYR A 24 -2.83 6.45 6.93
C TYR A 24 -3.05 7.33 8.17
N ASN A 25 -2.67 6.88 9.37
CA ASN A 25 -3.18 7.43 10.64
C ASN A 25 -2.19 8.36 11.39
N ARG A 26 -1.14 8.87 10.72
CA ARG A 26 -0.08 9.65 11.41
C ARG A 26 0.37 10.94 10.74
N PHE A 27 -0.33 11.44 9.73
CA PHE A 27 0.00 12.72 9.10
C PHE A 27 -0.81 13.86 9.76
N ASP A 28 -0.16 14.66 10.62
CA ASP A 28 -0.72 15.89 11.23
C ASP A 28 -2.09 15.77 11.95
N GLY A 29 -2.47 14.56 12.38
CA GLY A 29 -3.78 14.32 13.01
C GLY A 29 -4.97 14.39 12.05
N ASP A 30 -4.71 14.29 10.74
CA ASP A 30 -5.71 14.30 9.66
C ASP A 30 -5.80 12.92 9.00
N PRO A 31 -6.54 11.97 9.59
CA PRO A 31 -6.64 10.62 9.04
C PRO A 31 -7.31 10.65 7.67
N ALA A 32 -6.84 9.78 6.76
CA ALA A 32 -7.51 9.60 5.47
C ALA A 32 -8.99 9.20 5.68
N PRO A 33 -9.93 9.69 4.86
CA PRO A 33 -11.32 9.24 4.90
C PRO A 33 -11.35 7.71 4.80
N THR A 34 -11.98 7.04 5.77
CA THR A 34 -11.85 5.59 5.95
C THR A 34 -12.12 4.80 4.67
N ALA A 35 -11.09 4.12 4.17
CA ALA A 35 -11.20 3.00 3.23
C ALA A 35 -11.70 1.71 3.92
N GLY A 36 -12.28 1.83 5.12
CA GLY A 36 -12.86 0.71 5.85
C GLY A 36 -14.05 0.12 5.08
N ALA A 37 -14.06 -1.21 4.98
CA ALA A 37 -15.09 -2.01 4.36
C ALA A 37 -16.49 -1.47 4.67
N THR A 38 -17.22 -1.10 3.61
CA THR A 38 -18.67 -1.06 3.68
C THR A 38 -19.13 -2.46 4.05
N LYS A 39 -19.88 -2.57 5.15
CA LYS A 39 -20.69 -3.77 5.41
C LYS A 39 -21.51 -4.02 4.15
N THR A 40 -21.26 -5.14 3.48
CA THR A 40 -22.13 -5.66 2.45
C THR A 40 -23.30 -6.33 3.16
N ASP A 41 -24.28 -5.53 3.58
CA ASP A 41 -25.57 -6.10 3.98
C ASP A 41 -26.16 -6.85 2.76
N GLU A 42 -26.55 -8.11 2.97
CA GLU A 42 -26.99 -9.09 1.97
C GLU A 42 -28.00 -8.52 0.95
N VAL A 43 -27.68 -8.65 -0.35
CA VAL A 43 -28.60 -8.31 -1.44
C VAL A 43 -29.65 -9.41 -1.60
N THR A 44 -30.78 -9.25 -0.90
CA THR A 44 -32.04 -9.91 -1.27
C THR A 44 -32.91 -8.92 -2.05
N GLY A 45 -33.00 -9.14 -3.37
CA GLY A 45 -34.12 -8.78 -4.25
C GLY A 45 -34.72 -7.36 -4.17
N HIS A 46 -34.51 -6.61 -5.27
CA HIS A 46 -35.23 -5.38 -5.66
C HIS A 46 -34.80 -4.07 -4.97
N GLU A 47 -33.57 -3.62 -5.22
CA GLU A 47 -33.12 -2.28 -4.83
C GLU A 47 -33.91 -1.17 -5.56
N SER A 48 -34.39 -0.22 -4.78
CA SER A 48 -34.98 1.03 -5.27
C SER A 48 -33.90 1.90 -5.93
N VAL A 49 -34.23 2.53 -7.06
CA VAL A 49 -33.37 3.51 -7.77
C VAL A 49 -32.79 4.57 -6.83
N ILE A 50 -33.49 4.88 -5.74
CA ILE A 50 -33.05 5.83 -4.70
C ILE A 50 -31.82 5.32 -3.94
N GLU A 51 -31.75 4.02 -3.61
CA GLU A 51 -30.61 3.46 -2.89
C GLU A 51 -29.37 3.39 -3.79
N GLN A 52 -29.52 3.00 -5.06
CA GLN A 52 -28.42 3.06 -6.02
C GLN A 52 -27.90 4.49 -6.25
N LEU A 53 -28.80 5.49 -6.26
CA LEU A 53 -28.42 6.90 -6.33
C LEU A 53 -27.68 7.35 -5.06
N LYS A 54 -28.12 6.93 -3.87
CA LYS A 54 -27.46 7.24 -2.60
C LYS A 54 -26.07 6.60 -2.52
N THR A 55 -25.93 5.34 -2.93
CA THR A 55 -24.64 4.65 -2.95
C THR A 55 -23.68 5.33 -3.92
N LYS A 56 -24.11 5.62 -5.15
CA LYS A 56 -23.28 6.37 -6.11
C LYS A 56 -22.91 7.78 -5.63
N ALA A 57 -23.83 8.47 -4.95
CA ALA A 57 -23.55 9.77 -4.36
C ALA A 57 -22.55 9.67 -3.19
N ALA A 58 -22.67 8.64 -2.35
CA ALA A 58 -21.74 8.38 -1.24
C ALA A 58 -20.35 7.99 -1.75
N GLU A 59 -20.26 7.16 -2.79
CA GLU A 59 -19.02 6.84 -3.49
C GLU A 59 -18.38 8.09 -4.11
N GLY A 60 -19.18 8.95 -4.76
CA GLY A 60 -18.72 10.22 -5.31
C GLY A 60 -18.18 11.18 -4.25
N ILE A 61 -18.84 11.29 -3.09
CA ILE A 61 -18.36 12.08 -1.96
C ILE A 61 -17.07 11.47 -1.37
N LYS A 62 -17.00 10.14 -1.26
CA LYS A 62 -15.81 9.44 -0.73
C LYS A 62 -14.59 9.66 -1.61
N LEU A 63 -14.75 9.56 -2.94
CA LEU A 63 -13.69 9.86 -3.91
C LEU A 63 -13.24 11.33 -3.78
N LEU A 64 -14.19 12.27 -3.72
CA LEU A 64 -13.86 13.70 -3.52
C LEU A 64 -13.10 13.94 -2.21
N MET A 65 -13.49 13.28 -1.12
CA MET A 65 -12.78 13.41 0.16
C MET A 65 -11.38 12.81 0.10
N ILE A 66 -11.19 11.68 -0.59
CA ILE A 66 -9.87 11.09 -0.82
C ILE A 66 -9.02 12.05 -1.66
N ASP A 67 -9.56 12.61 -2.75
CA ASP A 67 -8.86 13.58 -3.60
C ASP A 67 -8.43 14.84 -2.82
N LEU A 68 -9.35 15.39 -2.01
CA LEU A 68 -9.06 16.54 -1.15
C LEU A 68 -8.03 16.21 -0.05
N TRP A 69 -8.01 14.97 0.43
CA TRP A 69 -7.01 14.51 1.40
C TRP A 69 -5.64 14.35 0.73
N LEU A 70 -5.58 13.69 -0.43
CA LEU A 70 -4.36 13.53 -1.23
C LEU A 70 -3.76 14.89 -1.62
N ALA A 71 -4.60 15.86 -1.99
CA ALA A 71 -4.16 17.21 -2.32
C ALA A 71 -3.46 17.94 -1.16
N ARG A 72 -3.79 17.61 0.09
CA ARG A 72 -3.18 18.22 1.30
C ARG A 72 -1.91 17.48 1.76
N HIS A 73 -1.76 16.21 1.37
CA HIS A 73 -0.68 15.31 1.73
C HIS A 73 0.32 15.14 0.58
N THR A 74 0.99 16.24 0.26
CA THR A 74 1.94 16.27 -0.86
C THR A 74 3.26 15.58 -0.49
N PRO A 75 4.02 15.08 -1.48
CA PRO A 75 5.32 14.46 -1.23
C PRO A 75 6.28 15.36 -0.45
N GLU A 76 6.23 16.67 -0.63
CA GLU A 76 7.08 17.65 0.07
C GLU A 76 6.83 17.68 1.58
N LYS A 77 5.61 17.36 2.02
CA LYS A 77 5.25 17.30 3.44
C LYS A 77 5.42 15.89 4.01
N THR A 78 4.95 14.89 3.28
CA THR A 78 4.87 13.51 3.76
C THR A 78 6.24 12.82 3.75
N TYR A 79 7.04 13.04 2.71
CA TYR A 79 8.31 12.33 2.55
C TYR A 79 9.34 12.65 3.65
N PRO A 80 9.53 13.91 4.09
CA PRO A 80 10.41 14.20 5.23
C PRO A 80 9.98 13.49 6.52
N ILE A 81 8.68 13.35 6.77
CA ILE A 81 8.17 12.61 7.93
C ILE A 81 8.56 11.14 7.82
N ILE A 82 8.37 10.52 6.65
CA ILE A 82 8.74 9.13 6.41
C ILE A 82 10.24 8.91 6.62
N LEU A 83 11.09 9.82 6.10
CA LEU A 83 12.54 9.76 6.31
C LEU A 83 12.90 9.87 7.79
N SER A 84 12.26 10.77 8.55
CA SER A 84 12.53 10.91 9.99
C SER A 84 12.16 9.65 10.79
N VAL A 85 11.08 8.96 10.41
CA VAL A 85 10.68 7.71 11.06
C VAL A 85 11.61 6.56 10.66
N LEU A 86 12.05 6.53 9.40
CA LEU A 86 13.02 5.56 8.92
C LEU A 86 14.38 5.71 9.64
N GLU A 87 14.87 6.94 9.79
CA GLU A 87 16.08 7.24 10.55
C GLU A 87 15.94 6.80 12.01
N ALA A 88 14.86 7.19 12.69
CA ALA A 88 14.60 6.77 14.06
C ALA A 88 14.49 5.24 14.22
N ALA A 89 13.90 4.54 13.25
CA ALA A 89 13.83 3.08 13.27
C ALA A 89 15.22 2.44 13.08
N LYS A 90 16.03 2.96 12.17
CA LYS A 90 17.41 2.50 11.97
C LYS A 90 18.26 2.70 13.23
N GLU A 91 18.08 3.81 13.95
CA GLU A 91 18.78 4.08 15.21
C GLU A 91 18.31 3.14 16.34
N GLU A 92 17.00 3.03 16.56
CA GLU A 92 16.43 2.21 17.66
C GLU A 92 16.79 0.73 17.53
N PHE A 93 16.86 0.23 16.30
CA PHE A 93 17.10 -1.19 16.01
C PHE A 93 18.50 -1.47 15.43
N ALA A 94 19.44 -0.52 15.54
CA ALA A 94 20.79 -0.66 14.97
C ALA A 94 21.54 -1.93 15.43
N ASP A 95 21.29 -2.39 16.66
CA ASP A 95 21.93 -3.57 17.24
C ASP A 95 21.23 -4.89 16.86
N ALA A 96 20.03 -4.81 16.27
CA ALA A 96 19.15 -5.96 16.01
C ALA A 96 18.85 -6.16 14.52
N ALA A 97 19.03 -5.14 13.70
CA ALA A 97 18.64 -5.13 12.30
C ALA A 97 19.72 -4.50 11.43
N SER A 98 20.07 -5.19 10.35
CA SER A 98 21.06 -4.74 9.36
C SER A 98 20.41 -4.33 8.03
N GLN A 99 19.18 -4.79 7.80
CA GLN A 99 18.42 -4.57 6.58
C GLN A 99 17.09 -3.86 6.88
N VAL A 100 16.63 -3.05 5.93
CA VAL A 100 15.33 -2.37 6.07
C VAL A 100 14.46 -2.70 4.87
N PHE A 101 13.27 -3.18 5.16
CA PHE A 101 12.24 -3.50 4.19
C PHE A 101 11.06 -2.54 4.37
N CYS A 102 10.41 -2.17 3.26
CA CYS A 102 9.32 -1.21 3.29
C CYS A 102 8.09 -1.74 2.57
N VAL A 103 6.93 -1.64 3.23
CA VAL A 103 5.63 -2.00 2.67
C VAL A 103 4.72 -0.78 2.65
N GLY A 104 4.13 -0.50 1.50
CA GLY A 104 3.29 0.67 1.27
C GLY A 104 1.95 0.27 0.72
N TYR A 105 0.87 0.68 1.40
CA TYR A 105 -0.50 0.45 0.97
C TYR A 105 -1.08 1.75 0.39
N CYS A 106 -1.71 1.70 -0.79
CA CYS A 106 -2.38 2.84 -1.41
C CYS A 106 -1.44 4.06 -1.51
N PHE A 107 -1.77 5.14 -0.79
CA PHE A 107 -0.94 6.34 -0.65
C PHE A 107 0.52 6.03 -0.26
N GLY A 108 0.74 5.05 0.62
CA GLY A 108 2.07 4.61 1.03
C GLY A 108 2.91 4.02 -0.10
N GLY A 109 2.27 3.50 -1.16
CA GLY A 109 2.94 2.87 -2.29
C GLY A 109 3.91 3.81 -3.02
N LYS A 110 3.51 5.06 -3.26
CA LYS A 110 4.37 6.08 -3.88
C LYS A 110 5.67 6.28 -3.10
N TYR A 111 5.58 6.28 -1.78
CA TYR A 111 6.75 6.52 -0.93
C TYR A 111 7.68 5.32 -0.84
N VAL A 112 7.15 4.10 -0.95
CA VAL A 112 8.00 2.91 -1.13
C VAL A 112 8.82 3.03 -2.41
N LEU A 113 8.22 3.43 -3.53
CA LEU A 113 8.99 3.65 -4.78
C LEU A 113 10.04 4.75 -4.62
N LYS A 114 9.68 5.82 -3.91
CA LYS A 114 10.62 6.91 -3.62
C LYS A 114 11.79 6.43 -2.75
N LEU A 115 11.55 5.63 -1.71
CA LEU A 115 12.61 5.01 -0.92
C LEU A 115 13.43 4.00 -1.75
N ALA A 116 12.77 3.20 -2.59
CA ALA A 116 13.40 2.22 -3.49
C ALA A 116 14.24 2.88 -4.60
N SER A 117 14.06 4.18 -4.86
CA SER A 117 14.94 4.98 -5.72
C SER A 117 16.28 5.36 -5.08
N THR A 118 16.47 4.99 -3.80
CA THR A 118 17.65 5.33 -3.00
C THR A 118 18.28 4.07 -2.38
N ALA A 119 19.36 4.25 -1.63
CA ALA A 119 19.99 3.17 -0.88
C ALA A 119 19.35 2.91 0.51
N GLU A 120 18.22 3.56 0.80
CA GLU A 120 17.63 3.58 2.13
C GLU A 120 17.02 2.24 2.56
N ILE A 121 16.61 1.41 1.60
CA ILE A 121 15.95 0.12 1.82
C ILE A 121 16.63 -1.00 1.03
N THR A 122 16.47 -2.23 1.51
CA THR A 122 16.90 -3.47 0.85
C THR A 122 15.93 -3.83 -0.28
N ALA A 123 14.65 -3.98 0.03
CA ALA A 123 13.58 -4.23 -0.93
C ALA A 123 12.25 -3.60 -0.49
N GLY A 124 11.36 -3.36 -1.44
CA GLY A 124 10.04 -2.76 -1.22
C GLY A 124 8.90 -3.67 -1.65
N ALA A 125 7.72 -3.46 -1.06
CA ALA A 125 6.47 -4.02 -1.54
C ALA A 125 5.36 -2.97 -1.56
N VAL A 126 4.60 -2.93 -2.66
CA VAL A 126 3.53 -1.95 -2.89
C VAL A 126 2.22 -2.69 -3.07
N ALA A 127 1.25 -2.40 -2.19
CA ALA A 127 -0.11 -2.86 -2.30
C ALA A 127 -1.01 -1.74 -2.83
N HIS A 128 -1.64 -2.00 -3.99
CA HIS A 128 -2.63 -1.16 -4.65
C HIS A 128 -2.27 0.34 -4.59
N GLY A 129 -1.07 0.70 -5.07
CA GLY A 129 -0.54 2.05 -4.94
C GLY A 129 -1.48 3.13 -5.48
N THR A 130 -1.40 4.34 -4.93
CA THR A 130 -2.18 5.49 -5.40
C THR A 130 -1.26 6.64 -5.78
N ALA A 131 -1.61 7.37 -6.84
CA ALA A 131 -0.84 8.51 -7.35
C ALA A 131 0.62 8.14 -7.69
N VAL A 132 0.82 6.88 -8.09
CA VAL A 132 2.07 6.37 -8.66
C VAL A 132 2.15 6.85 -10.10
N THR A 133 3.28 7.47 -10.44
CA THR A 133 3.59 7.93 -11.79
C THR A 133 4.62 7.01 -12.43
N LEU A 134 4.73 7.08 -13.76
CA LEU A 134 5.78 6.34 -14.47
C LEU A 134 7.19 6.79 -14.03
N GLU A 135 7.36 8.05 -13.67
CA GLU A 135 8.64 8.56 -13.15
C GLU A 135 9.01 7.94 -11.81
N ASP A 136 8.03 7.73 -10.91
CA ASP A 136 8.27 7.06 -9.64
C ASP A 136 8.80 5.64 -9.85
N ILE A 137 8.25 4.90 -10.83
CA ILE A 137 8.69 3.54 -11.17
C ILE A 137 10.07 3.57 -11.83
N LYS A 138 10.30 4.50 -12.77
CA LYS A 138 11.58 4.61 -13.50
C LYS A 138 12.77 4.97 -12.61
N ALA A 139 12.50 5.63 -11.49
CA ALA A 139 13.53 6.03 -10.52
C ALA A 139 13.99 4.86 -9.63
N VAL A 140 13.26 3.74 -9.58
CA VAL A 140 13.56 2.61 -8.69
C VAL A 140 14.92 1.98 -9.05
N VAL A 141 15.73 1.73 -8.02
CA VAL A 141 17.02 1.02 -8.12
C VAL A 141 17.13 -0.18 -7.19
N LYS A 142 16.09 -0.42 -6.37
CA LYS A 142 15.96 -1.54 -5.44
C LYS A 142 14.86 -2.51 -5.89
N PRO A 143 14.92 -3.79 -5.49
CA PRO A 143 13.87 -4.75 -5.80
C PRO A 143 12.50 -4.33 -5.24
N VAL A 144 11.45 -4.38 -6.07
CA VAL A 144 10.07 -4.04 -5.64
C VAL A 144 9.03 -5.05 -6.13
N SER A 145 8.18 -5.53 -5.22
CA SER A 145 6.96 -6.28 -5.56
C SER A 145 5.74 -5.36 -5.61
N PHE A 146 4.88 -5.57 -6.59
CA PHE A 146 3.66 -4.80 -6.85
C PHE A 146 2.45 -5.75 -6.82
N VAL A 147 1.56 -5.51 -5.87
CA VAL A 147 0.21 -6.06 -5.80
C VAL A 147 -0.73 -5.03 -6.43
N CYS A 148 -1.15 -5.26 -7.66
CA CYS A 148 -2.01 -4.35 -8.43
C CYS A 148 -3.45 -4.85 -8.50
N VAL A 149 -4.38 -3.94 -8.74
CA VAL A 149 -5.81 -4.25 -8.94
C VAL A 149 -6.15 -4.02 -10.41
N GLU A 150 -6.93 -4.93 -10.99
CA GLU A 150 -7.43 -4.81 -12.36
C GLU A 150 -8.41 -3.63 -12.48
N GLY A 151 -8.23 -2.78 -13.49
CA GLY A 151 -9.13 -1.65 -13.75
C GLY A 151 -9.10 -0.56 -12.67
N ASP A 152 -8.01 -0.44 -11.93
CA ASP A 152 -7.86 0.53 -10.86
C ASP A 152 -7.64 1.96 -11.38
N ALA A 153 -8.59 2.85 -11.11
CA ALA A 153 -8.49 4.25 -11.51
C ALA A 153 -7.35 5.01 -10.77
N LEU A 154 -6.92 4.53 -9.60
CA LEU A 154 -5.87 5.16 -8.79
C LEU A 154 -4.47 4.72 -9.19
N PHE A 155 -4.35 3.63 -9.95
CA PHE A 155 -3.12 3.17 -10.59
C PHE A 155 -3.43 2.65 -12.00
N PRO A 156 -3.58 3.56 -12.98
CA PRO A 156 -4.02 3.20 -14.33
C PRO A 156 -3.13 2.17 -15.02
N ASP A 157 -3.76 1.29 -15.82
CA ASP A 157 -3.09 0.21 -16.54
C ASP A 157 -1.96 0.72 -17.46
N GLU A 158 -2.12 1.89 -18.09
CA GLU A 158 -1.07 2.49 -18.93
C GLU A 158 0.23 2.70 -18.14
N ILE A 159 0.14 3.33 -16.96
CA ILE A 159 1.31 3.57 -16.10
C ILE A 159 1.89 2.25 -15.59
N ARG A 160 1.01 1.30 -15.24
CA ARG A 160 1.40 0.00 -14.70
C ARG A 160 2.15 -0.84 -15.73
N GLU A 161 1.63 -0.94 -16.96
CA GLU A 161 2.25 -1.73 -18.03
C GLU A 161 3.52 -1.05 -18.58
N ASP A 162 3.52 0.26 -18.77
CA ASP A 162 4.73 1.00 -19.17
C ASP A 162 5.83 0.88 -18.10
N GLY A 163 5.44 0.94 -16.82
CA GLY A 163 6.32 0.71 -15.68
C GLY A 163 6.90 -0.70 -15.67
N ARG A 164 6.06 -1.73 -15.82
CA ARG A 164 6.48 -3.13 -15.93
C ARG A 164 7.49 -3.30 -17.07
N LYS A 165 7.17 -2.79 -18.25
CA LYS A 165 8.04 -2.86 -19.43
C LYS A 165 9.38 -2.19 -19.16
N TYR A 166 9.39 -1.00 -18.54
CA TYR A 166 10.63 -0.33 -18.19
C TYR A 166 11.49 -1.13 -17.21
N LEU A 167 10.91 -1.68 -16.15
CA LEU A 167 11.64 -2.50 -15.18
C LEU A 167 12.25 -3.73 -15.84
N GLN A 168 11.50 -4.39 -16.74
CA GLN A 168 11.98 -5.52 -17.54
C GLN A 168 13.12 -5.11 -18.48
N ASP A 169 12.94 -4.05 -19.27
CA ASP A 169 13.92 -3.60 -20.27
C ASP A 169 15.26 -3.16 -19.62
N ASN A 170 15.23 -2.72 -18.35
CA ASN A 170 16.41 -2.30 -17.58
C ASN A 170 16.96 -3.38 -16.63
N ASN A 171 16.42 -4.60 -16.66
CA ASN A 171 16.80 -5.69 -15.74
C ASN A 171 16.74 -5.30 -14.26
N LEU A 172 15.74 -4.49 -13.90
CA LEU A 172 15.46 -4.17 -12.50
C LEU A 172 14.61 -5.30 -11.92
N GLU A 173 15.06 -5.88 -10.82
CA GLU A 173 14.36 -6.98 -10.16
C GLU A 173 12.99 -6.52 -9.64
N HIS A 174 11.94 -7.19 -10.07
CA HIS A 174 10.57 -6.83 -9.72
C HIS A 174 9.64 -8.02 -9.83
N GLU A 175 8.54 -7.94 -9.09
CA GLU A 175 7.37 -8.80 -9.23
C GLU A 175 6.14 -7.91 -9.40
N MET A 176 5.25 -8.22 -10.34
CA MET A 176 4.01 -7.45 -10.49
C MET A 176 2.85 -8.36 -10.86
N LYS A 177 1.94 -8.57 -9.91
CA LYS A 177 0.73 -9.39 -10.06
C LYS A 177 -0.50 -8.48 -10.04
N VAL A 178 -1.43 -8.76 -10.95
CA VAL A 178 -2.71 -8.03 -11.07
C VAL A 178 -3.81 -8.93 -10.55
N TYR A 179 -4.58 -8.44 -9.59
CA TYR A 179 -5.70 -9.13 -8.97
C TYR A 179 -7.00 -8.58 -9.57
N GLY A 180 -7.78 -9.47 -10.18
CA GLY A 180 -9.09 -9.15 -10.73
C GLY A 180 -10.21 -9.31 -9.71
N SER A 181 -11.34 -8.65 -9.94
CA SER A 181 -12.55 -8.77 -9.09
C SER A 181 -12.33 -8.47 -7.60
N VAL A 182 -11.37 -7.60 -7.27
CA VAL A 182 -11.10 -7.14 -5.91
C VAL A 182 -11.17 -5.62 -5.82
N PRO A 183 -11.60 -5.05 -4.68
CA PRO A 183 -11.60 -3.60 -4.49
C PRO A 183 -10.17 -3.06 -4.34
N HIS A 184 -9.97 -1.76 -4.60
CA HIS A 184 -8.65 -1.10 -4.45
C HIS A 184 -7.95 -1.47 -3.13
N GLY A 185 -8.63 -1.34 -1.98
CA GLY A 185 -8.04 -1.61 -0.66
C GLY A 185 -7.96 -3.08 -0.23
N PHE A 186 -8.15 -4.06 -1.14
CA PHE A 186 -8.33 -5.48 -0.76
C PHE A 186 -7.19 -6.08 0.07
N ALA A 187 -5.96 -5.59 -0.13
CA ALA A 187 -4.78 -6.13 0.54
C ALA A 187 -4.60 -5.59 1.98
N VAL A 188 -5.31 -4.53 2.37
CA VAL A 188 -5.31 -4.04 3.75
C VAL A 188 -6.03 -5.05 4.64
N LEU A 189 -5.46 -5.36 5.81
CA LEU A 189 -6.08 -6.26 6.79
C LEU A 189 -7.50 -5.78 7.15
N GLY A 190 -8.49 -6.61 6.86
CA GLY A 190 -9.90 -6.30 7.02
C GLY A 190 -10.78 -7.51 6.74
N SER A 191 -12.01 -7.49 7.24
CA SER A 191 -13.00 -8.52 6.97
C SER A 191 -13.75 -8.22 5.68
N TYR A 192 -13.72 -9.18 4.76
CA TYR A 192 -14.56 -9.21 3.57
C TYR A 192 -15.54 -10.38 3.69
N ASP A 193 -16.80 -10.17 3.30
CA ASP A 193 -17.79 -11.25 3.30
C ASP A 193 -17.56 -12.23 2.13
N ASP A 194 -16.92 -11.76 1.05
CA ASP A 194 -16.60 -12.55 -0.13
C ASP A 194 -15.31 -13.37 0.08
N ASP A 195 -15.43 -14.70 0.02
CA ASP A 195 -14.31 -15.64 0.14
C ASP A 195 -13.24 -15.43 -0.94
N LEU A 196 -13.61 -14.98 -2.15
CA LEU A 196 -12.65 -14.68 -3.22
C LEU A 196 -11.76 -13.51 -2.82
N ILE A 197 -12.33 -12.46 -2.22
CA ILE A 197 -11.58 -11.29 -1.78
C ILE A 197 -10.70 -11.66 -0.57
N GLN A 198 -11.21 -12.45 0.37
CA GLN A 198 -10.41 -12.97 1.49
C GLN A 198 -9.22 -13.81 0.99
N GLN A 199 -9.43 -14.67 -0.01
CA GLN A 199 -8.37 -15.48 -0.58
C GLN A 199 -7.35 -14.62 -1.33
N ALA A 200 -7.80 -13.67 -2.14
CA ALA A 200 -6.94 -12.72 -2.83
C ALA A 200 -6.11 -11.87 -1.84
N GLN A 201 -6.71 -11.41 -0.73
CA GLN A 201 -6.00 -10.70 0.34
C GLN A 201 -4.90 -11.56 0.96
N LYS A 202 -5.16 -12.84 1.24
CA LYS A 202 -4.13 -13.77 1.75
C LYS A 202 -3.00 -13.95 0.75
N GLU A 203 -3.32 -14.14 -0.53
CA GLU A 203 -2.33 -14.28 -1.60
C GLU A 203 -1.49 -13.01 -1.79
N ALA A 204 -2.11 -11.83 -1.72
CA ALA A 204 -1.40 -10.56 -1.81
C ALA A 204 -0.44 -10.36 -0.64
N ASN A 205 -0.88 -10.69 0.58
CA ASN A 205 -0.01 -10.62 1.76
C ASN A 205 1.13 -11.65 1.69
N ALA A 206 0.85 -12.86 1.22
CA ALA A 206 1.88 -13.88 0.99
C ALA A 206 2.89 -13.43 -0.08
N GLN A 207 2.43 -12.90 -1.22
CA GLN A 207 3.30 -12.35 -2.26
C GLN A 207 4.28 -11.32 -1.69
N MET A 208 3.77 -10.32 -0.95
CA MET A 208 4.63 -9.30 -0.35
C MET A 208 5.60 -9.89 0.67
N LEU A 209 5.14 -10.79 1.54
CA LEU A 209 5.98 -11.42 2.55
C LEU A 209 7.10 -12.27 1.92
N ASP A 210 6.74 -13.14 0.98
CA ASP A 210 7.66 -14.02 0.27
C ASP A 210 8.70 -13.20 -0.49
N TRP A 211 8.29 -12.08 -1.11
CA TRP A 211 9.19 -11.13 -1.74
C TRP A 211 10.22 -10.59 -0.75
N LEU A 212 9.80 -10.06 0.40
CA LEU A 212 10.73 -9.50 1.37
C LEU A 212 11.69 -10.55 1.94
N ILE A 213 11.19 -11.74 2.28
CA ILE A 213 12.01 -12.85 2.80
C ILE A 213 13.04 -13.30 1.77
N SER A 214 12.67 -13.38 0.49
CA SER A 214 13.60 -13.79 -0.57
C SER A 214 14.78 -12.83 -0.78
N HIS A 215 14.69 -11.61 -0.25
CA HIS A 215 15.73 -10.57 -0.32
C HIS A 215 16.43 -10.32 1.03
N GLU A 216 16.13 -11.12 2.06
CA GLU A 216 16.94 -11.19 3.27
C GLU A 216 18.28 -11.87 2.93
N THR A 217 19.39 -11.31 3.41
CA THR A 217 20.75 -11.80 3.10
C THR A 217 21.46 -12.40 4.29
#